data_AF-A0A8B8P2W5-F1
#
_entry.id   AF-A0A8B8P2W5-F1
#
_cell.length_a   1.000
_cell.length_b   1.000
_cell.length_c   1.000
_cell.angle_alpha   90.00
_cell.angle_beta   90.00
_cell.angle_gamma   90.00
#
_symmetry.space_group_name_H-M   'P 1'
#
loop_
_entity.id
_entity.type
_entity.pdbx_description
1 polymer ?
#
loop_
_entity_poly.entity_id
_entity_poly.type
_entity_poly.pdbx_seq_one_letter_code
_entity_poly.pdbx_strand_id
1 'polypeptide(L)'
;MWREVGFREDGDDSSRDELRLFSFETSMGPLRNIYMKRQECLFMLLTVRDSLKDLKFPYFTSKEMIADLCYQHASLIFCIASTSYKLHPVEMEPLNLLVINEAAQLKDCESVIPLQLPGVKHLILVGNECQLPAMVESKVSSRAGFGRSLFEQLSSLGFSRQLFNIRYRMHPSICLFPTSNFYQNQILDGPNVKRKSYRKSHLQWPMFGPCSFINIPDGREQTGDDSYSLRNPVVVEVISRILRNLYRAWEGSEDLTVRVISPYAAQVAAVQAKLGRKYENIKCFMVKVKSVDGFQGGEEDIVIISTVRSNSVGLLGSCPILREPVLLLPGPGIVCGFWEMGKHRKMYFFRENTDKKQICVGSFG
;
A
#
# COMPACT_ATOMS: atom_id res chain seq x y z
N MET A 1 29.35 -14.30 23.00
CA MET A 1 29.82 -14.61 24.36
C MET A 1 30.43 -13.35 24.97
N TRP A 2 29.59 -12.53 25.60
CA TRP A 2 30.00 -11.40 26.45
C TRP A 2 29.07 -11.45 27.67
N ARG A 3 29.62 -11.20 28.87
CA ARG A 3 28.91 -11.44 30.13
C ARG A 3 28.04 -10.25 30.53
N GLU A 4 26.93 -10.54 31.18
CA GLU A 4 26.25 -9.58 32.05
C GLU A 4 27.16 -9.20 33.22
N VAL A 5 27.12 -7.93 33.61
CA VAL A 5 27.62 -7.45 34.90
C VAL A 5 26.50 -6.63 35.51
N GLY A 6 25.66 -7.29 36.31
CA GLY A 6 24.64 -6.60 37.09
C GLY A 6 25.29 -5.81 38.22
N PHE A 7 24.89 -4.56 38.40
CA PHE A 7 25.15 -3.82 39.63
C PHE A 7 24.01 -4.06 40.61
N ARG A 8 24.34 -4.36 41.86
CA ARG A 8 23.38 -4.39 42.96
C ARG A 8 22.99 -2.97 43.34
N GLU A 9 21.75 -2.81 43.74
CA GLU A 9 21.36 -1.76 44.68
C GLU A 9 21.81 -2.19 46.08
N ASP A 10 22.71 -1.42 46.67
CA ASP A 10 22.93 -1.35 48.12
C ASP A 10 23.07 0.16 48.40
N GLY A 11 22.16 0.72 49.20
CA GLY A 11 22.07 2.17 49.42
C GLY A 11 22.64 2.60 50.77
N ASP A 12 23.29 3.76 50.81
CA ASP A 12 23.50 4.53 52.04
C ASP A 12 23.47 6.04 51.72
N ASP A 13 23.05 6.86 52.69
CA ASP A 13 22.75 8.28 52.52
C ASP A 13 23.88 9.17 53.07
N SER A 14 24.71 9.75 52.20
CA SER A 14 25.72 10.72 52.64
C SER A 14 26.14 11.77 51.60
N SER A 15 26.33 13.00 52.11
CA SER A 15 27.25 14.05 51.62
C SER A 15 27.30 14.39 50.12
N ARG A 16 26.33 15.20 49.67
CA ARG A 16 26.46 16.59 49.14
C ARG A 16 27.73 17.14 48.43
N ASP A 17 28.87 16.46 48.32
CA ASP A 17 30.19 17.10 48.08
C ASP A 17 30.84 16.93 46.68
N GLU A 18 30.14 16.41 45.67
CA GLU A 18 30.67 16.33 44.29
C GLU A 18 30.56 17.64 43.46
N LEU A 19 30.15 18.76 44.06
CA LEU A 19 30.05 20.07 43.38
C LEU A 19 31.38 20.86 43.33
N ARG A 20 32.54 20.19 43.47
CA ARG A 20 33.88 20.81 43.42
C ARG A 20 34.83 20.11 42.46
N LEU A 21 34.69 20.37 41.16
CA LEU A 21 35.74 20.06 40.17
C LEU A 21 35.81 21.13 39.07
N PHE A 22 37.04 21.60 38.82
CA PHE A 22 37.46 22.45 37.69
C PHE A 22 36.84 23.86 37.54
N SER A 23 37.41 24.79 38.29
CA SER A 23 37.61 26.17 37.82
C SER A 23 38.60 26.19 36.64
N PHE A 24 38.11 26.31 35.41
CA PHE A 24 38.92 26.61 34.22
C PHE A 24 38.48 27.94 33.62
N GLU A 25 39.32 28.96 33.73
CA GLU A 25 39.08 30.25 33.09
C GLU A 25 39.47 30.22 31.59
N THR A 26 38.77 31.05 30.80
CA THR A 26 39.16 31.49 29.45
C THR A 26 39.55 30.41 28.43
N SER A 27 38.54 29.76 27.83
CA SER A 27 38.51 29.61 26.36
C SER A 27 37.06 29.42 25.86
N MET A 28 36.65 30.19 24.85
CA MET A 28 35.32 30.10 24.23
C MET A 28 35.26 28.94 23.21
N GLY A 29 35.48 27.73 23.69
CA GLY A 29 35.58 26.51 22.88
C GLY A 29 34.29 25.68 22.76
N PRO A 30 34.24 24.72 21.81
CA PRO A 30 33.09 23.82 21.61
C PRO A 30 32.65 23.07 22.87
N LEU A 31 33.58 22.76 23.78
CA LEU A 31 33.31 22.07 25.04
C LEU A 31 32.30 22.82 25.92
N ARG A 32 32.29 24.16 25.92
CA ARG A 32 31.29 24.95 26.67
C ARG A 32 29.90 24.83 26.04
N ASN A 33 29.81 24.75 24.72
CA ASN A 33 28.55 24.53 24.00
C ASN A 33 28.02 23.11 24.25
N ILE A 34 28.89 22.10 24.20
CA ILE A 34 28.56 20.70 24.54
C ILE A 34 28.09 20.60 26.01
N TYR A 35 28.73 21.31 26.94
CA TYR A 35 28.32 21.36 28.34
C TYR A 35 26.93 21.99 28.50
N MET A 36 26.66 23.14 27.85
CA MET A 36 25.33 23.77 27.88
C MET A 36 24.26 22.87 27.26
N LYS A 37 24.53 22.21 26.13
CA LYS A 37 23.60 21.25 25.52
C LYS A 37 23.38 20.01 26.39
N ARG A 38 24.39 19.55 27.14
CA ARG A 38 24.21 18.50 28.15
C ARG A 38 23.31 18.96 29.30
N GLN A 39 23.46 20.20 29.77
CA GLN A 39 22.58 20.80 30.79
C GLN A 39 21.13 20.94 30.29
N GLU A 40 20.91 21.46 29.08
CA GLU A 40 19.59 21.54 28.45
C GLU A 40 18.92 20.16 28.32
N CYS A 41 19.64 19.17 27.79
CA CYS A 41 19.12 17.80 27.65
C CYS A 41 18.83 17.15 29.01
N LEU A 42 19.68 17.39 30.02
CA LEU A 42 19.45 16.89 31.38
C LEU A 42 18.19 17.53 31.98
N PHE A 43 18.02 18.85 31.86
CA PHE A 43 16.83 19.56 32.31
C PHE A 43 15.56 19.01 31.64
N MET A 44 15.55 18.89 30.31
CA MET A 44 14.42 18.32 29.56
C MET A 44 14.09 16.89 30.01
N LEU A 45 15.11 16.03 30.22
CA LEU A 45 14.90 14.66 30.71
C LEU A 45 14.36 14.62 32.14
N LEU A 46 14.78 15.54 33.02
CA LEU A 46 14.23 15.68 34.37
C LEU A 46 12.78 16.18 34.34
N THR A 47 12.48 17.21 33.55
CA THR A 47 11.10 17.71 33.36
C THR A 47 10.19 16.61 32.82
N VAL A 48 10.63 15.83 31.84
CA VAL A 48 9.86 14.69 31.30
C VAL A 48 9.70 13.59 32.35
N ARG A 49 10.77 13.21 33.06
CA ARG A 49 10.73 12.20 34.15
C ARG A 49 9.73 12.58 35.24
N ASP A 50 9.73 13.84 35.67
CA ASP A 50 8.90 14.28 36.78
C ASP A 50 7.45 14.54 36.33
N SER A 51 7.24 15.03 35.10
CA SER A 51 5.90 15.02 34.46
C SER A 51 5.32 13.60 34.34
N LEU A 52 6.17 12.58 34.09
CA LEU A 52 5.78 11.17 34.06
C LEU A 52 5.50 10.57 35.45
N LYS A 53 5.92 11.22 36.55
CA LYS A 53 5.52 10.86 37.92
C LYS A 53 4.21 11.52 38.31
N ASP A 54 3.99 12.76 37.88
CA ASP A 54 2.74 13.49 38.12
C ASP A 54 1.57 12.95 37.28
N LEU A 55 1.87 12.26 36.17
CA LEU A 55 0.94 11.41 35.43
C LEU A 55 0.51 10.20 36.26
N LYS A 56 -0.51 10.40 37.11
CA LYS A 56 -1.20 9.37 37.89
C LYS A 56 -2.01 8.42 36.98
N PHE A 57 -1.33 7.53 36.28
CA PHE A 57 -1.96 6.42 35.60
C PHE A 57 -2.71 5.53 36.61
N PRO A 58 -3.96 5.12 36.32
CA PRO A 58 -4.67 4.12 37.13
C PRO A 58 -3.87 2.82 37.28
N TYR A 59 -4.08 2.09 38.38
CA TYR A 59 -3.57 0.72 38.51
C TYR A 59 -4.39 -0.24 37.63
N PHE A 60 -3.98 -0.34 36.36
CA PHE A 60 -4.65 -1.19 35.37
C PHE A 60 -4.58 -2.67 35.77
N THR A 61 -5.73 -3.26 36.08
CA THR A 61 -5.82 -4.69 36.42
C THR A 61 -6.10 -5.56 35.18
N SER A 62 -6.54 -4.95 34.08
CA SER A 62 -6.87 -5.65 32.83
C SER A 62 -6.53 -4.80 31.58
N LYS A 63 -6.61 -5.40 30.39
CA LYS A 63 -6.33 -4.71 29.11
C LYS A 63 -7.46 -3.77 28.70
N GLU A 64 -8.67 -4.08 29.13
CA GLU A 64 -9.89 -3.34 28.87
C GLU A 64 -9.80 -1.95 29.53
N MET A 65 -9.40 -1.89 30.81
CA MET A 65 -9.14 -0.62 31.51
C MET A 65 -8.10 0.28 30.81
N ILE A 66 -7.12 -0.30 30.12
CA ILE A 66 -6.14 0.46 29.32
C ILE A 66 -6.78 0.96 28.03
N ALA A 67 -7.57 0.12 27.35
CA ALA A 67 -8.28 0.50 26.14
C ALA A 67 -9.32 1.61 26.41
N ASP A 68 -10.09 1.51 27.50
CA ASP A 68 -11.10 2.49 27.89
C ASP A 68 -10.47 3.86 28.17
N LEU A 69 -9.38 3.91 28.93
CA LEU A 69 -8.60 5.15 29.14
C LEU A 69 -8.04 5.70 27.82
N CYS A 70 -7.56 4.83 26.93
CA CYS A 70 -7.11 5.24 25.60
C CYS A 70 -8.24 5.84 24.77
N TYR A 71 -9.46 5.29 24.78
CA TYR A 71 -10.60 5.85 24.06
C TYR A 71 -11.09 7.17 24.66
N GLN A 72 -11.15 7.29 25.99
CA GLN A 72 -11.53 8.52 26.70
C GLN A 72 -10.62 9.71 26.38
N HIS A 73 -9.34 9.46 26.06
CA HIS A 73 -8.36 10.49 25.71
C HIS A 73 -7.95 10.52 24.23
N ALA A 74 -8.55 9.68 23.36
CA ALA A 74 -8.20 9.63 21.94
C ALA A 74 -8.83 10.78 21.15
N SER A 75 -8.00 11.72 20.69
CA SER A 75 -8.43 12.75 19.72
C SER A 75 -8.66 12.19 18.30
N LEU A 76 -8.24 10.96 18.03
CA LEU A 76 -8.34 10.29 16.73
C LEU A 76 -8.35 8.77 16.90
N ILE A 77 -9.36 8.10 16.34
CA ILE A 77 -9.54 6.65 16.43
C ILE A 77 -9.52 6.04 15.03
N PHE A 78 -8.64 5.06 14.81
CA PHE A 78 -8.58 4.29 13.56
C PHE A 78 -9.22 2.91 13.77
N CYS A 79 -10.22 2.57 12.95
CA CYS A 79 -10.83 1.25 12.93
C CYS A 79 -11.30 0.89 11.51
N ILE A 80 -11.62 -0.39 11.28
CA ILE A 80 -12.29 -0.83 10.04
C ILE A 80 -13.78 -0.48 10.19
N ALA A 81 -14.44 -0.01 9.12
CA ALA A 81 -15.86 0.37 9.15
C ALA A 81 -16.78 -0.73 9.72
N SER A 82 -16.54 -2.00 9.37
CA SER A 82 -17.28 -3.15 9.92
C SER A 82 -16.97 -3.45 11.40
N THR A 83 -15.93 -2.85 11.98
CA THR A 83 -15.57 -2.98 13.41
C THR A 83 -15.93 -1.75 14.24
N SER A 84 -16.31 -0.62 13.61
CA SER A 84 -16.56 0.64 14.31
C SER A 84 -17.73 0.56 15.29
N TYR A 85 -18.65 -0.39 15.10
CA TYR A 85 -19.74 -0.68 16.04
C TYR A 85 -19.26 -0.92 17.49
N LYS A 86 -18.01 -1.38 17.66
CA LYS A 86 -17.39 -1.59 18.99
C LYS A 86 -17.16 -0.29 19.78
N LEU A 87 -17.31 0.87 19.15
CA LEU A 87 -17.23 2.18 19.81
C LEU A 87 -18.58 2.64 20.40
N HIS A 88 -19.71 2.06 20.00
CA HIS A 88 -21.03 2.39 20.57
C HIS A 88 -21.14 2.22 22.10
N PRO A 89 -20.62 1.15 22.74
CA PRO A 89 -20.70 0.97 24.19
C PRO A 89 -19.55 1.64 24.96
N VAL A 90 -18.65 2.38 24.29
CA VAL A 90 -17.48 3.00 24.92
C VAL A 90 -17.85 4.39 25.44
N GLU A 91 -17.56 4.67 26.70
CA GLU A 91 -17.70 6.01 27.27
C GLU A 91 -16.55 6.89 26.77
N MET A 92 -16.82 7.73 25.77
CA MET A 92 -15.84 8.63 25.14
C MET A 92 -16.52 9.90 24.59
N GLU A 93 -15.74 10.96 24.36
CA GLU A 93 -16.24 12.21 23.79
C GLU A 93 -16.84 12.02 22.36
N PRO A 94 -17.99 12.63 22.02
CA PRO A 94 -18.68 12.36 20.76
C PRO A 94 -17.87 12.73 19.51
N LEU A 95 -17.80 11.80 18.54
CA LEU A 95 -16.99 11.94 17.32
C LEU A 95 -17.64 12.87 16.30
N ASN A 96 -17.37 14.18 16.40
CA ASN A 96 -17.97 15.19 15.53
C ASN A 96 -17.65 15.03 14.02
N LEU A 97 -16.54 14.39 13.67
CA LEU A 97 -16.06 14.20 12.29
C LEU A 97 -15.75 12.72 12.02
N LEU A 98 -16.37 12.16 10.99
CA LEU A 98 -16.07 10.83 10.44
C LEU A 98 -15.35 10.95 9.10
N VAL A 99 -14.21 10.27 8.97
CA VAL A 99 -13.47 10.12 7.70
C VAL A 99 -13.46 8.65 7.30
N ILE A 100 -13.99 8.34 6.13
CA ILE A 100 -13.95 6.98 5.54
C ILE A 100 -12.98 7.01 4.36
N ASN A 101 -11.85 6.30 4.48
CA ASN A 101 -10.92 6.09 3.36
C ASN A 101 -11.29 4.82 2.57
N GLU A 102 -10.92 4.77 1.29
CA GLU A 102 -11.34 3.74 0.32
C GLU A 102 -12.88 3.57 0.25
N ALA A 103 -13.63 4.64 0.48
CA ALA A 103 -15.10 4.63 0.59
C ALA A 103 -15.84 4.13 -0.67
N ALA A 104 -15.17 4.07 -1.82
CA ALA A 104 -15.71 3.50 -3.06
C ALA A 104 -15.81 1.95 -3.02
N GLN A 105 -15.21 1.31 -2.03
CA GLN A 105 -15.12 -0.16 -1.91
C GLN A 105 -15.97 -0.75 -0.79
N LEU A 106 -16.45 0.09 0.12
CA LEU A 106 -17.45 -0.33 1.08
C LEU A 106 -18.79 -0.44 0.37
N LYS A 107 -19.57 -1.46 0.70
CA LYS A 107 -20.99 -1.50 0.35
C LYS A 107 -21.67 -0.33 1.08
N ASP A 108 -22.80 0.14 0.56
CA ASP A 108 -23.60 1.19 1.19
C ASP A 108 -23.87 0.87 2.69
N CYS A 109 -24.31 -0.36 2.99
CA CYS A 109 -24.54 -0.83 4.35
C CYS A 109 -23.29 -0.91 5.24
N GLU A 110 -22.09 -1.10 4.68
CA GLU A 110 -20.83 -1.11 5.43
C GLU A 110 -20.37 0.32 5.77
N SER A 111 -20.73 1.29 4.93
CA SER A 111 -20.51 2.72 5.16
C SER A 111 -21.44 3.28 6.25
N VAL A 112 -22.64 2.70 6.40
CA VAL A 112 -23.64 3.10 7.41
C VAL A 112 -23.22 2.75 8.85
N ILE A 113 -22.40 1.71 9.07
CA ILE A 113 -21.98 1.28 10.42
C ILE A 113 -21.28 2.41 11.20
N PRO A 114 -20.21 3.06 10.69
CA PRO A 114 -19.60 4.20 11.40
C PRO A 114 -20.47 5.46 11.39
N LEU A 115 -21.43 5.61 10.47
CA LEU A 115 -22.35 6.75 10.44
C LEU A 115 -23.38 6.74 11.58
N GLN A 116 -23.58 5.61 12.26
CA GLN A 116 -24.45 5.52 13.44
C GLN A 116 -23.77 5.99 14.74
N LEU A 117 -22.46 6.27 14.73
CA LEU A 117 -21.71 6.62 15.93
C LEU A 117 -22.19 7.95 16.56
N PRO A 118 -22.24 8.04 17.92
CA PRO A 118 -22.71 9.24 18.59
C PRO A 118 -21.91 10.50 18.23
N GLY A 119 -22.62 11.56 17.85
CA GLY A 119 -22.06 12.90 17.64
C GLY A 119 -21.60 13.25 16.23
N VAL A 120 -21.60 12.30 15.27
CA VAL A 120 -21.16 12.54 13.88
C VAL A 120 -21.99 13.64 13.22
N LYS A 121 -21.34 14.76 12.90
CA LYS A 121 -21.93 15.94 12.22
C LYS A 121 -21.34 16.19 10.84
N HIS A 122 -20.10 15.73 10.63
CA HIS A 122 -19.36 15.91 9.39
C HIS A 122 -18.87 14.56 8.87
N LEU A 123 -19.04 14.35 7.56
CA LEU A 123 -18.61 13.16 6.84
C LEU A 123 -17.64 13.55 5.74
N ILE A 124 -16.48 12.90 5.69
CA ILE A 124 -15.54 12.97 4.56
C ILE A 124 -15.40 11.56 3.99
N LEU A 125 -15.87 11.35 2.77
CA LEU A 125 -15.64 10.11 2.02
C LEU A 125 -14.47 10.32 1.05
N VAL A 126 -13.38 9.59 1.27
CA VAL A 126 -12.23 9.53 0.36
C VAL A 126 -12.28 8.19 -0.37
N GLY A 127 -12.36 8.23 -1.70
CA GLY A 127 -12.50 7.04 -2.53
C GLY A 127 -12.33 7.35 -4.01
N ASN A 128 -12.39 6.32 -4.84
CA ASN A 128 -12.23 6.45 -6.29
C ASN A 128 -13.16 5.47 -7.01
N GLU A 129 -14.22 6.00 -7.62
CA GLU A 129 -15.23 5.26 -8.39
C GLU A 129 -14.68 4.50 -9.61
N CYS A 130 -13.43 4.76 -10.02
CA CYS A 130 -12.77 4.03 -11.09
C CYS A 130 -11.93 2.83 -10.60
N GLN A 131 -11.75 2.61 -9.30
CA GLN A 131 -10.97 1.49 -8.76
C GLN A 131 -11.86 0.25 -8.50
N LEU A 132 -11.32 -0.79 -7.82
CA LEU A 132 -12.10 -1.96 -7.43
C LEU A 132 -13.35 -1.54 -6.63
N PRO A 133 -14.57 -1.93 -7.05
CA PRO A 133 -15.78 -1.77 -6.24
C PRO A 133 -15.84 -2.82 -5.12
N ALA A 134 -16.87 -2.75 -4.29
CA ALA A 134 -17.07 -3.71 -3.21
C ALA A 134 -17.17 -5.16 -3.69
N MET A 135 -16.45 -6.07 -3.03
CA MET A 135 -16.50 -7.51 -3.35
C MET A 135 -17.88 -8.09 -3.00
N VAL A 136 -18.51 -8.74 -3.99
CA VAL A 136 -19.80 -9.43 -3.86
C VAL A 136 -19.75 -10.76 -4.63
N GLU A 137 -19.68 -11.87 -3.89
CA GLU A 137 -19.62 -13.23 -4.44
C GLU A 137 -20.93 -13.65 -5.14
N SER A 138 -22.06 -13.27 -4.56
CA SER A 138 -23.39 -13.59 -5.08
C SER A 138 -23.66 -12.83 -6.39
N LYS A 139 -23.69 -13.57 -7.50
CA LYS A 139 -24.08 -13.04 -8.82
C LYS A 139 -25.48 -12.45 -8.85
N VAL A 140 -26.37 -12.86 -7.95
CA VAL A 140 -27.72 -12.28 -7.79
C VAL A 140 -27.63 -10.92 -7.10
N SER A 141 -26.91 -10.84 -5.97
CA SER A 141 -26.73 -9.59 -5.22
C SER A 141 -25.93 -8.55 -6.03
N SER A 142 -24.92 -8.99 -6.79
CA SER A 142 -24.16 -8.14 -7.71
C SER A 142 -25.06 -7.53 -8.80
N ARG A 143 -25.97 -8.32 -9.41
CA ARG A 143 -26.97 -7.82 -10.36
C ARG A 143 -28.01 -6.89 -9.73
N ALA A 144 -28.29 -7.07 -8.44
CA ALA A 144 -29.17 -6.19 -7.66
C ALA A 144 -28.48 -4.92 -7.15
N GLY A 145 -27.23 -4.65 -7.55
CA GLY A 145 -26.50 -3.43 -7.16
C GLY A 145 -25.89 -3.46 -5.76
N PHE A 146 -25.87 -4.60 -5.06
CA PHE A 146 -25.35 -4.71 -3.68
C PHE A 146 -23.86 -4.36 -3.52
N GLY A 147 -23.10 -4.33 -4.62
CA GLY A 147 -21.70 -3.90 -4.64
C GLY A 147 -21.51 -2.38 -4.76
N ARG A 148 -22.60 -1.61 -4.87
CA ARG A 148 -22.58 -0.15 -4.95
C ARG A 148 -22.13 0.45 -3.62
N SER A 149 -21.27 1.46 -3.70
CA SER A 149 -20.80 2.21 -2.53
C SER A 149 -21.63 3.46 -2.26
N LEU A 150 -21.64 3.92 -1.01
CA LEU A 150 -22.21 5.22 -0.64
C LEU A 150 -21.52 6.37 -1.40
N PHE A 151 -20.22 6.24 -1.67
CA PHE A 151 -19.45 7.21 -2.47
C PHE A 151 -19.97 7.31 -3.91
N GLU A 152 -20.14 6.19 -4.61
CA GLU A 152 -20.70 6.13 -5.96
C GLU A 152 -22.17 6.61 -5.98
N GLN A 153 -22.94 6.25 -4.95
CA GLN A 153 -24.33 6.68 -4.79
C GLN A 153 -24.45 8.21 -4.69
N LEU A 154 -23.67 8.86 -3.82
CA LEU A 154 -23.64 10.32 -3.69
C LEU A 154 -23.09 11.00 -4.95
N SER A 155 -22.06 10.43 -5.58
CA SER A 155 -21.53 10.88 -6.89
C SER A 155 -22.64 10.91 -7.96
N SER A 156 -23.47 9.87 -8.02
CA SER A 156 -24.61 9.78 -8.96
C SER A 156 -25.77 10.74 -8.66
N LEU A 157 -25.92 11.16 -7.40
CA LEU A 157 -26.95 12.11 -6.96
C LEU A 157 -26.55 13.58 -7.18
N GLY A 158 -25.39 13.83 -7.80
CA GLY A 158 -24.91 15.17 -8.13
C GLY A 158 -24.21 15.90 -6.98
N PHE A 159 -23.80 15.20 -5.91
CA PHE A 159 -22.98 15.81 -4.87
C PHE A 159 -21.62 16.24 -5.44
N SER A 160 -21.18 17.45 -5.10
CA SER A 160 -19.90 17.99 -5.57
C SER A 160 -18.72 17.14 -5.08
N ARG A 161 -17.81 16.81 -5.98
CA ARG A 161 -16.65 15.95 -5.72
C ARG A 161 -15.34 16.67 -6.01
N GLN A 162 -14.42 16.67 -5.04
CA GLN A 162 -13.10 17.27 -5.22
C GLN A 162 -12.12 16.24 -5.79
N LEU A 163 -11.77 16.38 -7.07
CA LEU A 163 -10.75 15.54 -7.70
C LEU A 163 -9.33 16.04 -7.35
N PHE A 164 -8.56 15.23 -6.62
CA PHE A 164 -7.13 15.47 -6.45
C PHE A 164 -6.38 15.12 -7.75
N ASN A 165 -6.12 16.14 -8.57
CA ASN A 165 -5.71 15.97 -9.95
C ASN A 165 -4.19 15.95 -10.19
N ILE A 166 -3.35 15.78 -9.16
CA ILE A 166 -1.87 15.71 -9.33
C ILE A 166 -1.33 14.36 -8.84
N ARG A 167 -0.68 13.62 -9.75
CA ARG A 167 -0.06 12.31 -9.56
C ARG A 167 1.41 12.44 -9.18
N TYR A 168 1.80 11.84 -8.06
CA TYR A 168 3.19 11.86 -7.56
C TYR A 168 3.88 10.48 -7.57
N ARG A 169 3.17 9.39 -7.93
CA ARG A 169 3.58 8.00 -7.63
C ARG A 169 4.20 7.19 -8.79
N MET A 170 4.14 7.67 -10.03
CA MET A 170 4.29 6.81 -11.21
C MET A 170 4.85 7.58 -12.41
N HIS A 171 5.72 6.96 -13.20
CA HIS A 171 6.34 7.60 -14.37
C HIS A 171 5.29 8.10 -15.39
N PRO A 172 5.49 9.27 -16.03
CA PRO A 172 4.56 9.86 -17.01
C PRO A 172 3.99 8.87 -18.03
N SER A 173 4.85 8.07 -18.67
CA SER A 173 4.48 7.17 -19.76
C SER A 173 3.59 5.98 -19.39
N ILE A 174 3.32 5.74 -18.10
CA ILE A 174 2.56 4.56 -17.66
C ILE A 174 1.05 4.80 -17.88
N CYS A 175 0.30 5.46 -16.97
CA CYS A 175 -1.02 6.03 -17.37
C CYS A 175 -0.86 7.41 -18.02
N LEU A 176 -0.22 7.38 -19.19
CA LEU A 176 -0.93 7.80 -20.40
C LEU A 176 -2.21 6.95 -20.56
N PHE A 177 -2.10 5.62 -20.50
CA PHE A 177 -3.26 4.70 -20.41
C PHE A 177 -4.11 4.92 -19.14
N PRO A 178 -3.64 4.73 -17.89
CA PRO A 178 -4.58 5.50 -16.54
C PRO A 178 -5.17 6.91 -16.68
N THR A 179 -4.56 7.85 -17.39
CA THR A 179 -5.08 9.23 -17.45
C THR A 179 -6.13 9.38 -18.55
N SER A 180 -5.91 8.77 -19.73
CA SER A 180 -6.80 8.87 -20.88
C SER A 180 -8.08 8.04 -20.75
N ASN A 181 -7.97 6.78 -20.32
CA ASN A 181 -9.09 5.83 -20.44
C ASN A 181 -10.14 5.95 -19.33
N PHE A 182 -9.78 6.49 -18.17
CA PHE A 182 -10.60 6.46 -16.95
C PHE A 182 -10.88 7.88 -16.42
N TYR A 183 -9.85 8.73 -16.35
CA TYR A 183 -9.97 10.09 -15.79
C TYR A 183 -10.05 11.20 -16.85
N GLN A 184 -10.41 10.87 -18.10
CA GLN A 184 -10.66 11.85 -19.19
C GLN A 184 -9.52 12.88 -19.42
N ASN A 185 -8.27 12.47 -19.19
CA ASN A 185 -7.08 13.32 -19.19
C ASN A 185 -7.03 14.46 -18.14
N GLN A 186 -7.83 14.37 -17.07
CA GLN A 186 -7.86 15.37 -16.00
C GLN A 186 -6.70 15.26 -14.99
N ILE A 187 -5.98 14.12 -14.95
CA ILE A 187 -4.86 13.89 -14.02
C ILE A 187 -3.55 14.43 -14.59
N LEU A 188 -2.82 15.20 -13.79
CA LEU A 188 -1.59 15.89 -14.13
C LEU A 188 -0.38 15.26 -13.40
N ASP A 189 0.80 15.41 -13.98
CA ASP A 189 2.04 14.88 -13.40
C ASP A 189 2.74 15.86 -12.45
N GLY A 190 3.03 15.40 -11.24
CA GLY A 190 3.78 16.13 -10.23
C GLY A 190 5.25 16.41 -10.63
N PRO A 191 5.91 17.38 -9.96
CA PRO A 191 7.26 17.80 -10.30
C PRO A 191 8.35 16.77 -9.94
N ASN A 192 8.02 15.71 -9.19
CA ASN A 192 8.94 14.63 -8.86
C ASN A 192 9.04 13.58 -9.98
N VAL A 193 7.91 13.09 -10.50
CA VAL A 193 7.87 12.04 -11.55
C VAL A 193 8.44 12.51 -12.90
N LYS A 194 8.57 13.83 -13.08
CA LYS A 194 9.19 14.49 -14.24
C LYS A 194 10.73 14.58 -14.16
N ARG A 195 11.36 14.29 -13.01
CA ARG A 195 12.82 14.43 -12.84
C ARG A 195 13.57 13.31 -13.57
N LYS A 196 14.75 13.62 -14.13
CA LYS A 196 15.63 12.59 -14.73
C LYS A 196 16.00 11.48 -13.74
N SER A 197 16.24 11.82 -12.46
CA SER A 197 16.52 10.85 -11.38
C SER A 197 15.35 9.92 -11.02
N TYR A 198 14.13 10.21 -11.49
CA TYR A 198 12.99 9.31 -11.36
C TYR A 198 13.00 8.19 -12.42
N ARG A 199 13.81 8.30 -13.48
CA ARG A 199 13.98 7.28 -14.52
C ARG A 199 15.13 6.33 -14.18
N LYS A 200 14.92 5.48 -13.18
CA LYS A 200 15.91 4.44 -12.79
C LYS A 200 15.77 3.22 -13.71
N SER A 201 16.86 2.85 -14.40
CA SER A 201 16.89 1.69 -15.30
C SER A 201 17.57 0.51 -14.61
N HIS A 202 16.80 -0.27 -13.85
CA HIS A 202 17.32 -1.43 -13.10
C HIS A 202 17.69 -2.64 -13.98
N LEU A 203 17.48 -2.56 -15.29
CA LEU A 203 17.96 -3.51 -16.30
C LEU A 203 18.54 -2.74 -17.49
N GLN A 204 19.55 -3.33 -18.15
CA GLN A 204 20.29 -2.71 -19.25
C GLN A 204 19.73 -3.01 -20.65
N TRP A 205 18.78 -3.95 -20.78
CA TRP A 205 18.28 -4.37 -22.10
C TRP A 205 17.19 -3.40 -22.61
N PRO A 206 17.23 -2.94 -23.88
CA PRO A 206 16.33 -1.87 -24.39
C PRO A 206 14.82 -2.13 -24.28
N MET A 207 14.39 -3.38 -24.08
CA MET A 207 12.97 -3.73 -23.86
C MET A 207 12.44 -3.29 -22.50
N PHE A 208 13.30 -3.04 -21.51
CA PHE A 208 12.91 -2.75 -20.13
C PHE A 208 12.69 -1.26 -19.90
N GLY A 209 11.76 -0.70 -20.67
CA GLY A 209 11.27 0.66 -20.44
C GLY A 209 10.39 0.75 -19.18
N PRO A 210 9.95 1.96 -18.78
CA PRO A 210 9.06 2.16 -17.64
C PRO A 210 7.75 1.35 -17.75
N CYS A 211 7.31 1.02 -18.96
CA CYS A 211 6.27 0.03 -19.24
C CYS A 211 6.72 -0.89 -20.37
N SER A 212 6.58 -2.20 -20.15
CA SER A 212 7.10 -3.25 -21.02
C SER A 212 6.09 -4.40 -21.10
N PHE A 213 5.76 -4.84 -22.32
CA PHE A 213 4.90 -6.01 -22.55
C PHE A 213 5.75 -7.17 -23.11
N ILE A 214 5.71 -8.31 -22.44
CA ILE A 214 6.56 -9.47 -22.75
C ILE A 214 5.66 -10.61 -23.21
N ASN A 215 5.61 -10.81 -24.54
CA ASN A 215 4.88 -11.91 -25.14
C ASN A 215 5.63 -13.24 -24.90
N ILE A 216 4.93 -14.26 -24.38
CA ILE A 216 5.50 -15.59 -24.11
C ILE A 216 4.74 -16.61 -24.99
N PRO A 217 5.26 -16.96 -26.18
CA PRO A 217 4.50 -17.70 -27.21
C PRO A 217 4.42 -19.23 -27.00
N ASP A 218 5.01 -19.75 -25.92
CA ASP A 218 5.02 -21.18 -25.57
C ASP A 218 4.35 -21.44 -24.19
N GLY A 219 3.73 -20.41 -23.61
CA GLY A 219 3.32 -20.36 -22.21
C GLY A 219 1.94 -20.95 -21.97
N ARG A 220 1.80 -22.28 -22.04
CA ARG A 220 0.49 -22.94 -21.83
C ARG A 220 -0.01 -22.80 -20.39
N GLU A 221 -1.29 -22.46 -20.24
CA GLU A 221 -1.97 -22.48 -18.94
C GLU A 221 -2.20 -23.92 -18.45
N GLN A 222 -2.16 -24.10 -17.13
CA GLN A 222 -2.37 -25.37 -16.44
C GLN A 222 -3.26 -25.12 -15.22
N THR A 223 -4.11 -26.09 -14.86
CA THR A 223 -4.83 -26.06 -13.59
C THR A 223 -3.83 -26.15 -12.42
N GLY A 224 -4.11 -25.42 -11.35
CA GLY A 224 -3.44 -25.55 -10.08
C GLY A 224 -3.82 -26.83 -9.36
N ASP A 225 -3.08 -27.14 -8.28
CA ASP A 225 -3.32 -28.33 -7.46
C ASP A 225 -4.63 -28.22 -6.65
N ASP A 226 -5.21 -27.02 -6.61
CA ASP A 226 -6.53 -26.68 -6.04
C ASP A 226 -7.72 -26.93 -7.01
N SER A 227 -7.47 -27.37 -8.25
CA SER A 227 -8.45 -27.59 -9.33
C SER A 227 -9.25 -26.37 -9.82
N TYR A 228 -9.28 -25.25 -9.09
CA TYR A 228 -10.08 -24.06 -9.41
C TYR A 228 -9.27 -22.87 -9.91
N SER A 229 -7.97 -22.80 -9.60
CA SER A 229 -7.09 -21.72 -10.01
C SER A 229 -6.16 -22.15 -11.16
N LEU A 230 -5.57 -21.19 -11.86
CA LEU A 230 -4.63 -21.43 -12.96
C LEU A 230 -3.19 -21.07 -12.60
N ARG A 231 -2.23 -21.76 -13.21
CA ARG A 231 -0.81 -21.42 -13.23
C ARG A 231 -0.24 -21.55 -14.65
N ASN A 232 0.90 -20.95 -14.88
CA ASN A 232 1.60 -20.98 -16.15
C ASN A 232 3.11 -21.12 -15.87
N PRO A 233 3.67 -22.35 -15.93
CA PRO A 233 5.03 -22.61 -15.43
C PRO A 233 6.11 -21.92 -16.25
N VAL A 234 5.86 -21.62 -17.54
CA VAL A 234 6.78 -20.85 -18.38
C VAL A 234 6.85 -19.40 -17.90
N VAL A 235 5.71 -18.78 -17.60
CA VAL A 235 5.65 -17.44 -16.99
C VAL A 235 6.36 -17.41 -15.63
N VAL A 236 6.23 -18.47 -14.81
CA VAL A 236 6.93 -18.59 -13.51
C VAL A 236 8.46 -18.60 -13.69
N GLU A 237 8.99 -19.31 -14.68
CA GLU A 237 10.44 -19.29 -14.98
C GLU A 237 10.89 -17.92 -15.54
N VAL A 238 10.09 -17.28 -16.41
CA VAL A 238 10.42 -15.94 -16.93
C VAL A 238 10.44 -14.89 -15.81
N ILE A 239 9.47 -14.91 -14.89
CA ILE A 239 9.46 -14.06 -13.68
C ILE A 239 10.71 -14.30 -12.83
N SER A 240 11.05 -15.58 -12.57
CA SER A 240 12.23 -15.96 -11.80
C SER A 240 13.54 -15.49 -12.46
N ARG A 241 13.60 -15.54 -13.79
CA ARG A 241 14.73 -15.06 -14.60
C ARG A 241 14.84 -13.53 -14.60
N ILE A 242 13.72 -12.79 -14.60
CA ILE A 242 13.72 -11.32 -14.47
C ILE A 242 14.15 -10.90 -13.07
N LEU A 243 13.61 -11.52 -12.01
CA LEU A 243 14.01 -11.25 -10.62
C LEU A 243 15.50 -11.54 -10.37
N ARG A 244 16.02 -12.65 -10.93
CA ARG A 244 17.46 -12.98 -10.90
C ARG A 244 18.30 -11.93 -11.65
N ASN A 245 17.81 -11.38 -12.74
CA ASN A 245 18.54 -10.35 -13.50
C ASN A 245 18.50 -9.00 -12.78
N LEU A 246 17.36 -8.62 -12.20
CA LEU A 246 17.22 -7.42 -11.35
C LEU A 246 18.18 -7.48 -10.15
N TYR A 247 18.22 -8.61 -9.44
CA TYR A 247 19.14 -8.82 -8.32
C TYR A 247 20.62 -8.74 -8.74
N ARG A 248 20.97 -9.14 -9.97
CA ARG A 248 22.33 -9.04 -10.51
C ARG A 248 22.72 -7.63 -10.98
N ALA A 249 21.75 -6.81 -11.35
CA ALA A 249 21.94 -5.43 -11.79
C ALA A 249 21.74 -4.40 -10.65
N TRP A 250 21.35 -4.87 -9.46
CA TRP A 250 21.18 -4.05 -8.27
C TRP A 250 22.52 -3.90 -7.54
N GLU A 251 23.11 -2.71 -7.61
CA GLU A 251 24.43 -2.37 -7.08
C GLU A 251 24.44 -2.11 -5.55
N GLY A 252 23.44 -2.61 -4.81
CA GLY A 252 23.35 -2.51 -3.35
C GLY A 252 23.19 -1.10 -2.75
N SER A 253 23.15 -0.06 -3.58
CA SER A 253 23.32 1.35 -3.14
C SER A 253 22.02 2.06 -2.73
N GLU A 254 20.86 1.46 -3.03
CA GLU A 254 19.53 1.98 -2.69
C GLU A 254 18.59 0.82 -2.35
N ASP A 255 17.59 1.05 -1.50
CA ASP A 255 16.48 0.12 -1.32
C ASP A 255 15.75 -0.08 -2.66
N LEU A 256 15.54 -1.34 -3.05
CA LEU A 256 14.79 -1.73 -4.25
C LEU A 256 13.66 -2.68 -3.87
N THR A 257 12.43 -2.26 -4.12
CA THR A 257 11.23 -3.05 -3.85
C THR A 257 10.59 -3.58 -5.14
N VAL A 258 10.24 -4.86 -5.16
CA VAL A 258 9.66 -5.52 -6.33
C VAL A 258 8.40 -6.29 -5.94
N ARG A 259 7.28 -6.01 -6.61
CA ARG A 259 6.03 -6.77 -6.46
C ARG A 259 5.76 -7.61 -7.69
N VAL A 260 5.41 -8.89 -7.46
CA VAL A 260 4.82 -9.78 -8.46
C VAL A 260 3.33 -9.96 -8.15
N ILE A 261 2.49 -9.79 -9.16
CA ILE A 261 1.02 -9.86 -9.05
C ILE A 261 0.48 -10.90 -10.02
N SER A 262 -0.53 -11.66 -9.57
CA SER A 262 -1.31 -12.57 -10.41
C SER A 262 -2.79 -12.53 -9.97
N PRO A 263 -3.77 -12.69 -10.89
CA PRO A 263 -5.16 -12.86 -10.52
C PRO A 263 -5.51 -14.29 -10.09
N TYR A 264 -4.57 -15.23 -10.23
CA TYR A 264 -4.74 -16.64 -9.89
C TYR A 264 -3.85 -17.04 -8.71
N ALA A 265 -4.45 -17.60 -7.66
CA ALA A 265 -3.78 -18.04 -6.44
C ALA A 265 -2.74 -19.15 -6.70
N ALA A 266 -3.06 -20.13 -7.55
CA ALA A 266 -2.12 -21.18 -7.92
C ALA A 266 -0.84 -20.64 -8.60
N GLN A 267 -0.93 -19.55 -9.37
CA GLN A 267 0.27 -18.87 -9.90
C GLN A 267 1.02 -18.11 -8.81
N VAL A 268 0.34 -17.44 -7.88
CA VAL A 268 0.97 -16.78 -6.71
C VAL A 268 1.80 -17.81 -5.93
N ALA A 269 1.18 -18.95 -5.60
CA ALA A 269 1.83 -20.07 -4.92
C ALA A 269 2.99 -20.67 -5.76
N ALA A 270 2.81 -20.85 -7.08
CA ALA A 270 3.87 -21.38 -7.95
C ALA A 270 5.09 -20.45 -8.04
N VAL A 271 4.89 -19.12 -8.10
CA VAL A 271 5.99 -18.14 -8.05
C VAL A 271 6.65 -18.17 -6.66
N GLN A 272 5.86 -18.14 -5.57
CA GLN A 272 6.41 -18.22 -4.20
C GLN A 272 7.25 -19.49 -3.99
N ALA A 273 6.77 -20.66 -4.41
CA ALA A 273 7.50 -21.93 -4.32
C ALA A 273 8.79 -21.93 -5.17
N LYS A 274 8.76 -21.34 -6.38
CA LYS A 274 9.93 -21.25 -7.26
C LYS A 274 11.00 -20.30 -6.72
N LEU A 275 10.60 -19.20 -6.10
CA LEU A 275 11.50 -18.28 -5.41
C LEU A 275 12.06 -18.94 -4.14
N GLY A 276 11.19 -19.49 -3.29
CA GLY A 276 11.52 -19.91 -1.94
C GLY A 276 12.15 -18.76 -1.15
N ARG A 277 12.99 -19.09 -0.15
CA ARG A 277 13.59 -18.11 0.76
C ARG A 277 14.70 -17.23 0.17
N LYS A 278 14.94 -17.27 -1.15
CA LYS A 278 16.08 -16.62 -1.84
C LYS A 278 16.15 -15.11 -1.62
N TYR A 279 15.02 -14.45 -1.40
CA TYR A 279 14.90 -13.00 -1.29
C TYR A 279 14.29 -12.52 0.05
N GLU A 280 14.10 -13.43 1.01
CA GLU A 280 13.46 -13.09 2.31
C GLU A 280 14.39 -12.36 3.27
N ASN A 281 15.69 -12.66 3.23
CA ASN A 281 16.68 -12.16 4.19
C ASN A 281 17.68 -11.15 3.57
N ILE A 282 17.40 -10.63 2.37
CA ILE A 282 18.27 -9.67 1.70
C ILE A 282 17.85 -8.25 2.13
N LYS A 283 18.67 -7.61 2.96
CA LYS A 283 18.51 -6.19 3.28
C LYS A 283 18.52 -5.38 1.98
N CYS A 284 17.64 -4.38 1.89
CA CYS A 284 17.54 -3.44 0.78
C CYS A 284 17.11 -4.03 -0.59
N PHE A 285 16.77 -5.33 -0.69
CA PHE A 285 16.14 -5.92 -1.89
C PHE A 285 14.94 -6.78 -1.49
N MET A 286 13.72 -6.22 -1.63
CA MET A 286 12.50 -6.85 -1.10
C MET A 286 11.57 -7.31 -2.23
N VAL A 287 11.32 -8.63 -2.31
CA VAL A 287 10.38 -9.22 -3.28
C VAL A 287 9.08 -9.66 -2.59
N LYS A 288 7.94 -9.12 -3.03
CA LYS A 288 6.60 -9.53 -2.56
C LYS A 288 5.83 -10.20 -3.70
N VAL A 289 5.11 -11.28 -3.42
CA VAL A 289 4.24 -11.97 -4.37
C VAL A 289 2.83 -12.04 -3.80
N LYS A 290 1.83 -11.48 -4.49
CA LYS A 290 0.45 -11.36 -4.01
C LYS A 290 -0.59 -11.59 -5.11
N SER A 291 -1.84 -11.84 -4.68
CA SER A 291 -3.02 -11.71 -5.55
C SER A 291 -3.32 -10.24 -5.89
N VAL A 292 -4.23 -10.03 -6.84
CA VAL A 292 -4.79 -8.71 -7.17
C VAL A 292 -5.44 -8.05 -5.95
N ASP A 293 -6.28 -8.77 -5.21
CA ASP A 293 -7.04 -8.23 -4.06
C ASP A 293 -6.11 -7.79 -2.91
N GLY A 294 -4.88 -8.31 -2.87
CA GLY A 294 -3.84 -7.91 -1.92
C GLY A 294 -2.96 -6.74 -2.38
N PHE A 295 -3.25 -6.12 -3.53
CA PHE A 295 -2.43 -5.08 -4.16
C PHE A 295 -2.64 -3.67 -3.59
N GLN A 296 -3.88 -3.32 -3.27
CA GLN A 296 -4.26 -1.92 -3.02
C GLN A 296 -3.48 -1.23 -1.89
N GLY A 297 -3.30 0.08 -2.01
CA GLY A 297 -2.66 0.93 -1.01
C GLY A 297 -1.13 0.81 -0.89
N GLY A 298 -0.52 -0.22 -1.49
CA GLY A 298 0.93 -0.42 -1.47
C GLY A 298 1.65 0.07 -2.73
N GLU A 299 2.86 0.59 -2.54
CA GLU A 299 3.75 1.10 -3.58
C GLU A 299 5.04 0.25 -3.59
N GLU A 300 5.56 -0.08 -4.77
CA GLU A 300 6.85 -0.76 -4.95
C GLU A 300 7.50 -0.34 -6.26
N ASP A 301 8.83 -0.23 -6.25
CA ASP A 301 9.60 0.36 -7.36
C ASP A 301 9.40 -0.35 -8.69
N ILE A 302 9.21 -1.67 -8.68
CA ILE A 302 9.02 -2.49 -9.88
C ILE A 302 7.78 -3.38 -9.71
N VAL A 303 6.87 -3.39 -10.69
CA VAL A 303 5.64 -4.20 -10.64
C VAL A 303 5.54 -5.15 -11.84
N ILE A 304 5.57 -6.45 -11.55
CA ILE A 304 5.57 -7.55 -12.50
C ILE A 304 4.18 -8.21 -12.50
N ILE A 305 3.46 -8.16 -13.64
CA ILE A 305 2.05 -8.55 -13.74
C ILE A 305 1.89 -9.81 -14.60
N SER A 306 1.55 -10.92 -13.93
CA SER A 306 1.31 -12.23 -14.53
C SER A 306 -0.17 -12.43 -14.84
N THR A 307 -0.58 -12.27 -16.10
CA THR A 307 -1.97 -12.53 -16.53
C THR A 307 -2.33 -14.02 -16.55
N VAL A 308 -1.33 -14.92 -16.63
CA VAL A 308 -1.41 -16.40 -16.66
C VAL A 308 -2.09 -17.00 -17.89
N ARG A 309 -3.20 -16.40 -18.33
CA ARG A 309 -4.09 -16.94 -19.36
C ARG A 309 -3.37 -17.09 -20.70
N SER A 310 -3.43 -18.31 -21.23
CA SER A 310 -3.00 -18.65 -22.58
C SER A 310 -3.98 -19.67 -23.15
N ASN A 311 -4.91 -19.19 -23.98
CA ASN A 311 -5.87 -20.02 -24.66
C ASN A 311 -6.13 -19.50 -26.08
N SER A 312 -6.37 -20.42 -27.00
CA SER A 312 -6.61 -20.16 -28.43
C SER A 312 -7.87 -19.34 -28.73
N VAL A 313 -8.74 -19.13 -27.74
CA VAL A 313 -10.02 -18.41 -27.87
C VAL A 313 -9.90 -16.93 -27.47
N GLY A 314 -8.78 -16.51 -26.85
CA GLY A 314 -8.61 -15.16 -26.32
C GLY A 314 -9.53 -14.82 -25.14
N LEU A 315 -10.14 -15.83 -24.50
CA LEU A 315 -11.11 -15.63 -23.43
C LEU A 315 -10.42 -15.43 -22.09
N LEU A 316 -10.40 -14.19 -21.63
CA LEU A 316 -9.83 -13.77 -20.34
C LEU A 316 -10.59 -14.34 -19.14
N GLY A 317 -11.88 -14.67 -19.32
CA GLY A 317 -12.77 -15.01 -18.22
C GLY A 317 -13.00 -13.81 -17.30
N SER A 318 -13.34 -14.06 -16.03
CA SER A 318 -13.44 -13.03 -14.99
C SER A 318 -12.04 -12.65 -14.47
N CYS A 319 -11.16 -12.14 -15.33
CA CYS A 319 -9.84 -11.64 -14.96
C CYS A 319 -9.97 -10.25 -14.27
N PRO A 320 -9.74 -10.12 -12.95
CA PRO A 320 -10.00 -8.87 -12.23
C PRO A 320 -9.12 -7.70 -12.68
N ILE A 321 -7.93 -8.00 -13.22
CA ILE A 321 -6.95 -7.02 -13.71
C ILE A 321 -7.56 -6.01 -14.69
N LEU A 322 -8.56 -6.42 -15.47
CA LEU A 322 -9.20 -5.57 -16.49
C LEU A 322 -10.24 -4.60 -15.91
N ARG A 323 -10.63 -4.77 -14.64
CA ARG A 323 -11.51 -3.86 -13.89
C ARG A 323 -10.73 -2.84 -13.06
N GLU A 324 -9.40 -2.93 -13.04
CA GLU A 324 -8.54 -1.98 -12.34
C GLU A 324 -7.70 -1.11 -13.30
N PRO A 325 -7.96 0.20 -13.36
CA PRO A 325 -6.98 1.15 -13.90
C PRO A 325 -5.75 1.32 -13.01
N VAL A 326 -5.83 1.00 -11.71
CA VAL A 326 -4.78 1.33 -10.73
C VAL A 326 -3.85 0.16 -10.41
N LEU A 327 -4.20 -1.08 -10.78
CA LEU A 327 -3.24 -2.20 -10.88
C LEU A 327 -2.02 -1.88 -11.74
N LEU A 328 -2.17 -0.91 -12.64
CA LEU A 328 -1.07 -0.22 -13.26
C LEU A 328 -0.43 0.80 -12.29
N LEU A 329 0.29 0.22 -11.31
CA LEU A 329 1.45 0.69 -10.52
C LEU A 329 1.29 1.82 -9.49
N PRO A 330 2.17 1.76 -8.47
CA PRO A 330 2.96 2.94 -8.11
C PRO A 330 4.45 2.59 -7.86
N GLY A 331 5.33 3.08 -8.74
CA GLY A 331 6.79 2.92 -8.69
C GLY A 331 7.52 3.51 -9.92
N PRO A 332 8.82 3.87 -9.83
CA PRO A 332 9.62 4.36 -10.96
C PRO A 332 9.95 3.33 -12.07
N GLY A 333 9.78 2.03 -11.82
CA GLY A 333 10.36 0.96 -12.64
C GLY A 333 9.34 0.01 -13.29
N ILE A 334 9.67 -0.35 -14.54
CA ILE A 334 9.23 -1.52 -15.32
C ILE A 334 7.90 -2.15 -14.89
N VAL A 335 6.81 -1.78 -15.57
CA VAL A 335 5.69 -2.71 -15.75
C VAL A 335 6.20 -3.89 -16.59
N CYS A 336 6.04 -5.12 -16.11
CA CYS A 336 6.18 -6.32 -16.94
C CYS A 336 4.80 -6.96 -17.10
N GLY A 337 4.07 -6.59 -18.16
CA GLY A 337 2.82 -7.26 -18.53
C GLY A 337 3.10 -8.50 -19.38
N PHE A 338 2.93 -9.71 -18.81
CA PHE A 338 3.00 -10.94 -19.61
C PHE A 338 1.66 -11.24 -20.27
N TRP A 339 1.70 -11.72 -21.51
CA TRP A 339 0.52 -12.14 -22.26
C TRP A 339 0.95 -13.13 -23.36
N GLU A 340 0.07 -14.02 -23.81
CA GLU A 340 0.27 -14.82 -25.02
C GLU A 340 -0.77 -14.45 -26.09
N MET A 341 -0.36 -13.72 -27.13
CA MET A 341 -1.24 -13.33 -28.23
C MET A 341 -1.25 -14.44 -29.29
N GLY A 342 -2.33 -15.23 -29.32
CA GLY A 342 -2.58 -16.20 -30.39
C GLY A 342 -2.51 -15.56 -31.78
N LYS A 343 -1.99 -16.29 -32.77
CA LYS A 343 -1.68 -15.78 -34.11
C LYS A 343 -2.87 -15.04 -34.74
N HIS A 344 -2.66 -13.74 -35.02
CA HIS A 344 -3.58 -12.79 -35.66
C HIS A 344 -4.86 -12.44 -34.89
N ARG A 345 -4.83 -11.34 -34.11
CA ARG A 345 -5.74 -10.15 -34.24
C ARG A 345 -5.40 -9.06 -33.21
N LYS A 346 -6.14 -7.94 -33.27
CA LYS A 346 -5.88 -6.70 -32.51
C LYS A 346 -6.19 -6.83 -31.02
N MET A 347 -5.64 -5.92 -30.22
CA MET A 347 -6.02 -5.72 -28.82
C MET A 347 -7.45 -5.14 -28.73
N TYR A 348 -8.29 -5.68 -27.84
CA TYR A 348 -9.65 -5.21 -27.60
C TYR A 348 -9.85 -4.86 -26.12
N PHE A 349 -10.19 -3.61 -25.83
CA PHE A 349 -10.59 -3.19 -24.49
C PHE A 349 -12.11 -3.30 -24.36
N PHE A 350 -12.57 -4.17 -23.45
CA PHE A 350 -13.99 -4.29 -23.13
C PHE A 350 -14.41 -3.16 -22.18
N ARG A 351 -15.05 -2.13 -22.72
CA ARG A 351 -15.86 -1.19 -21.93
C ARG A 351 -17.29 -1.70 -21.89
N GLU A 352 -17.71 -2.22 -20.74
CA GLU A 352 -19.10 -2.59 -20.49
C GLU A 352 -19.91 -1.30 -20.27
N ASN A 353 -20.51 -0.78 -21.36
CA ASN A 353 -21.28 0.46 -21.38
C ASN A 353 -22.76 0.09 -21.56
N THR A 354 -23.62 0.42 -20.59
CA THR A 354 -24.93 -0.22 -20.37
C THR A 354 -25.87 -0.22 -21.57
N ASP A 355 -25.85 0.83 -22.39
CA ASP A 355 -26.89 1.06 -23.41
C ASP A 355 -26.46 0.70 -24.84
N LYS A 356 -25.16 0.60 -25.14
CA LYS A 356 -24.66 0.29 -26.50
C LYS A 356 -23.39 -0.56 -26.47
N LYS A 357 -23.50 -1.79 -27.01
CA LYS A 357 -22.37 -2.71 -27.25
C LYS A 357 -21.48 -2.21 -28.39
N GLN A 358 -20.58 -1.27 -28.12
CA GLN A 358 -19.54 -0.83 -29.06
C GLN A 358 -18.16 -1.36 -28.65
N ILE A 359 -17.41 -1.86 -29.64
CA ILE A 359 -16.04 -2.37 -29.47
C ILE A 359 -15.07 -1.23 -29.76
N CYS A 360 -14.42 -0.70 -28.71
CA CYS A 360 -13.37 0.31 -28.87
C CYS A 360 -12.05 -0.35 -29.30
N VAL A 361 -11.69 -0.19 -30.59
CA VAL A 361 -10.45 -0.74 -31.16
C VAL A 361 -9.29 0.24 -30.95
N GLY A 362 -8.59 0.11 -29.82
CA GLY A 362 -7.34 0.83 -29.57
C GLY A 362 -6.21 0.25 -30.40
N SER A 363 -5.58 1.08 -31.24
CA SER A 363 -4.33 0.73 -31.93
C SER A 363 -3.20 1.55 -31.33
N PHE A 364 -2.30 0.91 -30.58
CA PHE A 364 -0.98 1.48 -30.30
C PHE A 364 -0.10 1.21 -31.53
N GLY A 365 0.36 2.29 -32.17
CA GLY A 365 1.31 2.27 -33.28
C GLY A 365 2.68 2.78 -32.84
#